data_AF-A0A2Z2NGJ1-F1
#
_entry.id   AF-A0A2Z2NGJ1-F1
#
_cell.length_a   1.000
_cell.length_b   1.000
_cell.length_c   1.000
_cell.angle_alpha   90.00
_cell.angle_beta   90.00
_cell.angle_gamma   90.00
#
_symmetry.space_group_name_H-M   'P 1'
#
loop_
_entity.id
_entity.type
_entity.pdbx_description
1 polymer ?
#
loop_
_entity_poly.entity_id
_entity_poly.type
_entity_poly.pdbx_seq_one_letter_code
_entity_poly.pdbx_strand_id
1 'polypeptide(L)'
;MESGSYYPPPVKAVPIAEKSGGERILGVPTIADRTAQAVVTGVLVPVLEPGLHEDSYGYRPNRSAHQAIEVTQARCRQIDWVLEYDIRGLFDNIDHALVLKALRRHTQEKWILLYVERWLTAPMQEQDGALTPREKGCLQGSICNAIHIE
;
A
#
# COMPACT_ATOMS: atom_id res chain seq x y z
N MET A 1 17.36 12.49 -7.02
CA MET A 1 17.70 12.55 -5.58
C MET A 1 18.64 11.38 -5.30
N GLU A 2 19.96 11.58 -5.37
CA GLU A 2 20.94 10.48 -5.32
C GLU A 2 21.74 10.40 -4.00
N SER A 3 21.68 11.41 -3.15
CA SER A 3 22.50 11.47 -1.92
C SER A 3 21.99 10.61 -0.76
N GLY A 4 20.79 10.01 -0.85
CA GLY A 4 20.18 9.28 0.27
C GLY A 4 19.91 10.13 1.52
N SER A 5 20.01 11.46 1.42
CA SER A 5 19.89 12.39 2.56
C SER A 5 18.46 12.74 2.92
N TYR A 6 17.49 12.39 2.07
CA TYR A 6 16.08 12.69 2.31
C TYR A 6 15.47 11.73 3.32
N TYR A 7 14.95 12.27 4.42
CA TYR A 7 14.14 11.54 5.39
C TYR A 7 12.71 12.04 5.33
N PRO A 8 11.72 11.14 5.23
CA PRO A 8 10.33 11.54 5.24
C PRO A 8 9.98 12.15 6.61
N PRO A 9 9.30 13.30 6.65
CA PRO A 9 8.76 13.84 7.89
C PRO A 9 7.67 12.91 8.47
N PRO A 10 7.29 13.12 9.74
CA PRO A 10 6.15 12.42 10.33
C PRO A 10 4.87 12.58 9.51
N VAL A 11 4.09 11.51 9.44
CA VAL A 11 2.83 11.45 8.71
C VAL A 11 1.72 11.96 9.62
N LYS A 12 0.82 12.81 9.11
CA LYS A 12 -0.25 13.37 9.95
C LYS A 12 -1.40 12.39 10.14
N ALA A 13 -1.77 12.10 11.38
CA ALA A 13 -3.00 11.37 11.72
C ALA A 13 -4.22 12.27 11.52
N VAL A 14 -5.15 11.82 10.67
CA VAL A 14 -6.42 12.51 10.42
C VAL A 14 -7.55 11.52 10.69
N PRO A 15 -8.35 11.71 11.77
CA PRO A 15 -9.52 10.88 12.02
C PRO A 15 -10.61 11.19 10.99
N ILE A 16 -11.21 10.14 10.45
CA ILE A 16 -12.37 10.20 9.56
C ILE A 16 -13.46 9.33 10.14
N ALA A 17 -14.68 9.86 10.21
CA ALA A 17 -15.85 9.11 10.64
C ALA A 17 -16.20 8.01 9.62
N GLU A 18 -16.35 6.77 10.08
CA GLU A 18 -16.86 5.69 9.25
C GLU A 18 -18.39 5.69 9.19
N LYS A 19 -18.94 5.24 8.05
CA LYS A 19 -20.40 5.14 7.85
C LYS A 19 -21.07 4.14 8.81
N SER A 20 -20.33 3.14 9.27
CA SER A 20 -20.77 2.09 10.19
C SER A 20 -20.72 2.48 11.67
N GLY A 21 -20.25 3.70 11.98
CA GLY A 21 -19.93 4.13 13.34
C GLY A 21 -18.50 3.72 13.71
N GLY A 22 -17.74 4.68 14.24
CA GLY A 22 -16.30 4.54 14.53
C GLY A 22 -15.46 5.61 13.84
N GLU A 23 -14.19 5.68 14.23
CA GLU A 23 -13.19 6.56 13.61
C GLU A 23 -12.10 5.73 12.96
N ARG A 24 -11.74 6.12 11.74
CA ARG A 24 -10.62 5.58 11.00
C ARG A 24 -9.54 6.64 10.90
N ILE A 25 -8.34 6.32 11.39
CA ILE A 25 -7.18 7.22 11.26
C ILE A 25 -6.57 7.06 9.87
N LEU A 26 -6.57 8.13 9.08
CA LEU A 26 -5.77 8.23 7.86
C LEU A 26 -4.42 8.85 8.18
N GLY A 27 -3.34 8.25 7.69
CA GLY A 27 -2.06 8.92 7.65
C GLY A 27 -1.90 9.71 6.35
N VAL A 28 -1.83 11.02 6.47
CA VAL A 28 -1.66 11.93 5.33
C VAL A 28 -0.19 12.35 5.22
N PRO A 29 0.55 11.81 4.23
CA PRO A 29 1.93 12.21 3.98
C PRO A 29 1.99 13.62 3.37
N THR A 30 3.17 14.23 3.41
CA THR A 30 3.38 15.55 2.79
C THR A 30 3.26 15.50 1.27
N ILE A 31 3.08 16.65 0.62
CA ILE A 31 3.07 16.72 -0.86
C ILE A 31 4.39 16.20 -1.42
N ALA A 32 5.53 16.55 -0.80
CA ALA A 32 6.84 16.07 -1.22
C ALA A 32 6.95 14.54 -1.12
N ASP A 33 6.48 13.95 -0.02
CA ASP A 33 6.41 12.49 0.14
C ASP A 33 5.53 11.86 -0.94
N ARG A 34 4.33 12.40 -1.20
CA ARG A 34 3.43 11.85 -2.23
C ARG A 34 4.05 11.89 -3.61
N THR A 35 4.76 12.98 -3.95
CA THR A 35 5.48 13.10 -5.22
C THR A 35 6.60 12.06 -5.31
N ALA A 36 7.41 11.91 -4.25
CA ALA A 36 8.49 10.93 -4.23
C ALA A 36 7.97 9.48 -4.27
N GLN A 37 6.87 9.19 -3.57
CA GLN A 37 6.17 7.91 -3.62
C GLN A 37 5.65 7.63 -5.03
N ALA A 38 5.04 8.61 -5.69
CA ALA A 38 4.57 8.46 -7.08
C ALA A 38 5.71 8.15 -8.05
N VAL A 39 6.89 8.77 -7.88
CA VAL A 39 8.08 8.45 -8.68
C VAL A 39 8.52 7.00 -8.46
N VAL A 40 8.62 6.56 -7.19
CA VAL A 40 8.97 5.17 -6.87
C VAL A 40 7.95 4.19 -7.42
N THR A 41 6.65 4.49 -7.27
CA THR A 41 5.54 3.71 -7.85
C THR A 41 5.68 3.57 -9.36
N GLY A 42 5.99 4.66 -10.08
CA GLY A 42 6.17 4.65 -11.53
C GLY A 42 7.31 3.73 -11.99
N VAL A 43 8.33 3.52 -11.15
CA VAL A 43 9.43 2.60 -11.42
C VAL A 43 9.06 1.15 -11.02
N LEU A 44 8.39 0.97 -9.89
CA LEU A 44 8.07 -0.37 -9.36
C LEU A 44 6.95 -1.07 -10.12
N VAL A 45 5.86 -0.36 -10.46
CA VAL A 45 4.68 -0.97 -11.07
C VAL A 45 5.01 -1.74 -12.36
N PRO A 46 5.77 -1.19 -13.33
CA PRO A 46 6.15 -1.94 -14.54
C PRO A 46 6.95 -3.22 -14.27
N VAL A 47 7.67 -3.28 -13.15
CA VAL A 47 8.49 -4.43 -12.76
C VAL A 47 7.65 -5.49 -12.03
N LEU A 48 6.66 -5.06 -11.24
CA LEU A 48 5.78 -5.95 -10.48
C LEU A 48 4.64 -6.52 -11.34
N GLU A 49 4.08 -5.71 -12.23
CA GLU A 49 2.88 -6.04 -13.01
C GLU A 49 2.94 -7.39 -13.75
N PRO A 50 4.05 -7.79 -14.40
CA PRO A 50 4.12 -9.08 -15.11
C PRO A 50 4.09 -10.30 -14.18
N GLY A 51 4.40 -10.13 -12.90
CA GLY A 51 4.40 -11.20 -11.90
C GLY A 51 3.05 -11.37 -11.19
N LEU A 52 2.10 -10.46 -11.38
CA LEU A 52 0.80 -10.49 -10.72
C LEU A 52 -0.14 -11.48 -11.41
N HIS A 53 -0.95 -12.17 -10.60
CA HIS A 53 -1.95 -13.11 -11.08
C HIS A 53 -3.00 -12.41 -11.97
N GLU A 54 -3.54 -13.11 -12.96
CA GLU A 54 -4.52 -12.53 -13.89
C GLU A 54 -5.81 -12.09 -13.19
N ASP A 55 -6.21 -12.83 -12.15
CA ASP A 55 -7.38 -12.52 -11.30
C ASP A 55 -7.10 -11.49 -10.18
N SER A 56 -5.94 -10.83 -10.20
CA SER A 56 -5.70 -9.67 -9.35
C SER A 56 -6.20 -8.41 -10.05
N TYR A 57 -7.12 -7.68 -9.45
CA TYR A 57 -7.75 -6.50 -10.06
C TYR A 57 -7.55 -5.20 -9.26
N GLY A 58 -7.19 -5.30 -7.98
CA GLY A 58 -7.06 -4.15 -7.09
C GLY A 58 -5.82 -3.31 -7.40
N TYR A 59 -5.97 -1.97 -7.43
CA TYR A 59 -4.87 -0.99 -7.54
C TYR A 59 -3.96 -1.11 -8.77
N ARG A 60 -4.33 -1.93 -9.76
CA ARG A 60 -3.55 -2.17 -10.98
C ARG A 60 -3.92 -1.21 -12.12
N PRO A 61 -2.94 -0.79 -12.95
CA PRO A 61 -3.24 -0.07 -14.18
C PRO A 61 -4.02 -0.97 -15.13
N ASN A 62 -5.04 -0.42 -15.81
CA ASN A 62 -5.86 -1.14 -16.79
C ASN A 62 -6.61 -2.37 -16.23
N ARG A 63 -6.86 -2.40 -14.91
CA ARG A 63 -7.76 -3.34 -14.25
C ARG A 63 -8.86 -2.59 -13.50
N SER A 64 -10.03 -3.21 -13.36
CA SER A 64 -11.18 -2.59 -12.69
C SER A 64 -12.03 -3.62 -11.95
N ALA A 65 -12.79 -3.14 -10.96
CA ALA A 65 -13.77 -3.95 -10.24
C ALA A 65 -14.83 -4.56 -11.19
N HIS A 66 -15.17 -3.86 -12.28
CA HIS A 66 -16.13 -4.38 -13.27
C HIS A 66 -15.62 -5.64 -13.96
N GLN A 67 -14.33 -5.70 -14.30
CA GLN A 67 -13.72 -6.91 -14.88
C GLN A 67 -13.71 -8.07 -13.88
N ALA A 68 -13.41 -7.78 -12.60
CA ALA A 68 -13.48 -8.80 -11.54
C ALA A 68 -14.90 -9.38 -11.39
N ILE A 69 -15.93 -8.53 -11.48
CA ILE A 69 -17.34 -8.94 -11.43
C ILE A 69 -17.68 -9.81 -12.64
N GLU A 70 -17.25 -9.43 -13.85
CA GLU A 70 -17.54 -10.20 -15.08
C GLU A 70 -16.98 -11.62 -15.01
N VAL A 71 -15.71 -11.77 -14.59
CA VAL A 71 -15.08 -13.08 -14.41
C VAL A 71 -15.76 -13.88 -13.31
N THR A 72 -16.07 -13.24 -12.18
CA THR A 72 -16.80 -13.88 -11.08
C THR A 72 -18.18 -14.38 -11.54
N GLN A 73 -18.95 -13.58 -12.27
CA GLN A 73 -20.26 -13.98 -12.79
C GLN A 73 -20.18 -15.18 -13.73
N ALA A 74 -19.17 -15.23 -14.61
CA ALA A 74 -18.97 -16.36 -15.50
C ALA A 74 -18.67 -17.67 -14.74
N ARG A 75 -17.88 -17.59 -13.65
CA ARG A 75 -17.51 -18.73 -12.80
C ARG A 75 -18.68 -19.21 -11.92
N CYS A 76 -19.44 -18.30 -11.33
CA CYS A 76 -20.61 -18.64 -10.51
C CYS A 76 -21.75 -19.33 -11.30
N ARG A 77 -21.73 -19.28 -12.64
CA ARG A 77 -22.65 -20.05 -13.49
C ARG A 77 -22.25 -21.53 -13.63
N GLN A 78 -21.02 -21.88 -13.26
CA GLN A 78 -20.45 -23.22 -13.37
C GLN A 78 -20.21 -23.86 -12.00
N ILE A 79 -20.10 -23.04 -10.95
CA ILE A 79 -19.79 -23.43 -9.58
C ILE A 79 -20.80 -22.77 -8.65
N ASP A 80 -21.54 -23.59 -7.89
CA ASP A 80 -22.66 -23.14 -7.06
C ASP A 80 -22.26 -22.68 -5.64
N TRP A 81 -20.97 -22.54 -5.37
CA TRP A 81 -20.45 -22.09 -4.08
C TRP A 81 -19.36 -21.04 -4.25
N VAL A 82 -19.29 -20.14 -3.27
CA VAL A 82 -18.28 -19.08 -3.18
C VAL A 82 -17.66 -19.13 -1.79
N LEU A 83 -16.33 -19.00 -1.73
CA LEU A 83 -15.61 -18.75 -0.50
C LEU A 83 -15.28 -17.27 -0.44
N GLU A 84 -15.92 -16.55 0.48
CA GLU A 84 -15.64 -15.15 0.75
C GLU A 84 -14.66 -15.04 1.92
N TYR A 85 -13.58 -14.27 1.72
CA TYR A 85 -12.59 -13.98 2.74
C TYR A 85 -12.13 -12.53 2.63
N ASP A 86 -11.86 -11.94 3.78
CA ASP A 86 -11.30 -10.60 3.91
C ASP A 86 -10.22 -10.58 5.00
N ILE A 87 -9.18 -9.76 4.79
CA ILE A 87 -8.09 -9.62 5.74
C ILE A 87 -8.37 -8.42 6.63
N ARG A 88 -8.74 -8.70 7.89
CA ARG A 88 -9.01 -7.66 8.88
C ARG A 88 -7.79 -6.75 9.08
N GLY A 89 -7.95 -5.46 8.77
CA GLY A 89 -6.93 -4.46 9.01
C GLY A 89 -5.63 -4.76 8.27
N LEU A 90 -5.71 -5.21 7.01
CA LEU A 90 -4.55 -5.51 6.15
C LEU A 90 -3.49 -4.41 6.25
N PHE A 91 -3.87 -3.17 5.92
CA PHE A 91 -2.95 -2.04 5.92
C PHE A 91 -2.41 -1.69 7.31
N ASP A 92 -3.10 -2.02 8.39
CA ASP A 92 -2.64 -1.72 9.76
C ASP A 92 -1.64 -2.77 10.28
N ASN A 93 -1.64 -3.97 9.69
CA ASN A 93 -0.91 -5.13 10.21
C ASN A 93 0.18 -5.68 9.28
N ILE A 94 0.43 -5.06 8.13
CA ILE A 94 1.53 -5.44 7.22
C ILE A 94 2.88 -5.41 7.94
N ASP A 95 3.60 -6.53 7.91
CA ASP A 95 4.98 -6.62 8.40
C ASP A 95 5.96 -5.95 7.42
N HIS A 96 6.69 -4.95 7.89
CA HIS A 96 7.64 -4.19 7.05
C HIS A 96 8.77 -5.07 6.49
N ALA A 97 9.25 -6.03 7.27
CA ALA A 97 10.31 -6.93 6.84
C ALA A 97 9.83 -7.83 5.70
N LEU A 98 8.58 -8.29 5.73
CA LEU A 98 7.98 -9.06 4.64
C LEU A 98 7.83 -8.23 3.37
N VAL A 99 7.38 -6.97 3.46
CA VAL A 99 7.30 -6.05 2.32
C VAL A 99 8.67 -5.84 1.68
N LEU A 100 9.68 -5.51 2.49
CA LEU A 100 11.04 -5.28 1.99
C LEU A 100 11.65 -6.57 1.42
N LYS A 101 11.34 -7.73 1.99
CA LYS A 101 11.76 -9.04 1.47
C LYS A 101 11.12 -9.32 0.11
N ALA A 102 9.84 -9.02 -0.07
CA ALA A 102 9.16 -9.15 -1.36
C ALA A 102 9.78 -8.21 -2.40
N LEU A 103 9.95 -6.93 -2.08
CA LEU A 103 10.54 -5.94 -2.98
C LEU A 103 11.95 -6.30 -3.45
N ARG A 104 12.79 -6.83 -2.55
CA ARG A 104 14.15 -7.30 -2.90
C ARG A 104 14.18 -8.41 -3.96
N ARG A 105 13.07 -9.14 -4.16
CA ARG A 105 12.97 -10.14 -5.24
C ARG A 105 12.67 -9.51 -6.60
N HIS A 106 12.06 -8.33 -6.61
CA HIS A 106 11.60 -7.68 -7.83
C HIS A 106 12.52 -6.53 -8.27
N THR A 107 13.23 -5.87 -7.36
CA THR A 107 14.16 -4.79 -7.70
C THR A 107 15.48 -4.88 -6.95
N GLN A 108 16.57 -4.51 -7.63
CA GLN A 108 17.91 -4.35 -7.05
C GLN A 108 18.25 -2.88 -6.75
N GLU A 109 17.34 -1.96 -7.06
CA GLU A 109 17.50 -0.53 -6.87
C GLU A 109 17.54 -0.18 -5.37
N LYS A 110 18.75 -0.03 -4.84
CA LYS A 110 18.97 0.21 -3.41
C LYS A 110 18.27 1.46 -2.90
N TRP A 111 18.17 2.50 -3.73
CA TRP A 111 17.51 3.75 -3.36
C TRP A 111 16.00 3.58 -3.18
N ILE A 112 15.36 2.70 -3.96
CA ILE A 112 13.93 2.37 -3.80
C ILE A 112 13.72 1.69 -2.45
N LEU A 113 14.49 0.63 -2.17
CA LEU A 113 14.39 -0.12 -0.91
C LEU A 113 14.58 0.80 0.30
N LEU A 114 15.56 1.70 0.23
CA LEU A 114 15.83 2.69 1.27
C LEU A 114 14.64 3.62 1.52
N TYR A 115 14.03 4.19 0.46
CA TYR A 115 12.92 5.12 0.64
C TYR A 115 11.64 4.41 1.07
N VAL A 116 11.37 3.21 0.57
CA VAL A 116 10.22 2.41 1.04
C VAL A 116 10.35 2.09 2.52
N GLU A 117 11.53 1.63 2.97
CA GLU A 117 11.79 1.36 4.39
C GLU A 117 11.56 2.62 5.25
N ARG A 118 12.07 3.77 4.80
CA ARG A 118 11.87 5.05 5.50
C ARG A 118 10.40 5.47 5.56
N TRP A 119 9.62 5.29 4.49
CA TRP A 119 8.18 5.62 4.53
C TRP A 119 7.37 4.65 5.40
N LEU A 120 7.74 3.37 5.42
CA LEU A 120 7.09 2.38 6.27
C LEU A 120 7.29 2.71 7.75
N THR A 121 8.50 3.14 8.12
CA THR A 121 8.93 3.43 9.50
C THR A 121 8.71 4.88 9.93
N ALA A 122 8.32 5.79 9.03
CA ALA A 122 8.03 7.18 9.35
C ALA A 122 6.97 7.25 10.46
N PRO A 123 7.22 7.98 11.56
CA PRO A 123 6.30 8.04 12.69
C PRO A 123 4.99 8.73 12.30
N MET A 124 3.91 8.38 12.98
CA MET A 124 2.66 9.11 12.90
C MET A 124 2.72 10.30 13.86
N GLN A 125 2.24 11.45 13.43
CA GLN A 125 2.03 12.63 14.25
C GLN A 125 0.55 12.78 14.58
N GLU A 126 0.23 12.69 15.86
CA GLU A 126 -1.11 12.88 16.40
C GLU A 126 -1.50 14.38 16.42
N GLN A 127 -2.78 14.67 16.65
CA GLN A 127 -3.29 16.06 16.66
C GLN A 127 -2.66 16.94 17.75
N ASP A 128 -2.25 16.34 18.87
CA ASP A 128 -1.56 17.01 19.98
C ASP A 128 -0.05 17.22 19.70
N GLY A 129 0.44 16.75 18.55
CA GLY A 129 1.83 16.82 18.15
C GLY A 129 2.69 15.65 18.65
N ALA A 130 2.13 14.70 19.40
CA ALA A 130 2.84 13.50 19.81
C ALA A 130 3.28 12.67 18.59
N LEU A 131 4.46 12.08 18.68
CA LEU A 131 5.01 11.21 17.64
C LEU A 131 4.90 9.75 18.08
N THR A 132 4.12 8.98 17.35
CA THR A 132 3.94 7.54 17.57
C THR A 132 4.80 6.77 16.57
N PRO A 133 5.77 5.95 17.02
CA PRO A 133 6.57 5.12 16.13
C PRO A 133 5.70 4.07 15.43
N ARG A 134 6.08 3.69 14.21
CA ARG A 134 5.35 2.69 13.40
C ARG A 134 6.22 1.48 13.15
N GLU A 135 5.86 0.37 13.79
CA GLU A 135 6.56 -0.93 13.67
C GLU A 135 5.92 -1.86 12.63
N LYS A 136 4.64 -1.63 12.32
CA LYS A 136 3.87 -2.39 11.34
C LYS A 136 2.87 -1.52 10.61
N GLY A 137 2.27 -2.10 9.58
CA GLY A 137 1.29 -1.47 8.72
C GLY A 137 1.90 -0.53 7.69
N CYS A 138 1.06 -0.02 6.82
CA CYS A 138 1.38 0.93 5.79
C CYS A 138 0.24 1.89 5.58
N LEU A 139 0.59 3.11 5.19
CA LEU A 139 -0.38 4.15 4.94
C LEU A 139 -1.19 3.82 3.68
N GLN A 140 -2.51 3.76 3.83
CA GLN A 140 -3.39 3.57 2.68
C GLN A 140 -3.29 4.78 1.74
N GLY A 141 -3.12 4.53 0.44
CA GLY A 141 -2.91 5.60 -0.55
C GLY A 141 -1.45 6.02 -0.73
N SER A 142 -0.51 5.41 -0.01
CA SER A 142 0.94 5.56 -0.18
C SER A 142 1.49 4.49 -1.14
N ILE A 143 2.81 4.24 -1.07
CA ILE A 143 3.54 3.21 -1.79
C ILE A 143 2.91 1.81 -1.69
N CYS A 144 2.18 1.49 -0.62
CA CYS A 144 1.61 0.15 -0.47
C CYS A 144 0.50 -0.20 -1.45
N ASN A 145 -0.18 0.80 -2.03
CA ASN A 145 -1.08 0.53 -3.15
C ASN A 145 -0.29 0.06 -4.39
N ALA A 146 0.95 0.52 -4.57
CA ALA A 146 1.79 0.13 -5.68
C ALA A 146 2.48 -1.23 -5.49
N ILE A 147 2.67 -1.66 -4.24
CA ILE A 147 3.41 -2.90 -3.93
C ILE A 147 2.51 -4.15 -4.06
N HIS A 148 1.20 -4.00 -4.34
CA HIS A 148 0.26 -5.11 -4.61
C HIS A 148 0.49 -6.30 -3.66
N ILE A 149 0.29 -6.04 -2.37
CA ILE A 149 0.37 -7.07 -1.34
C ILE A 149 -0.96 -7.81 -1.35
N GLU A 150 -1.09 -8.79 -2.26
CA GLU A 150 -2.16 -9.80 -2.29
C GLU A 150 -1.56 -11.19 -2.02
#